data_AF-A0A1I8GZJ5-F1
#
_entry.id   AF-A0A1I8GZJ5-F1
#
_cell.length_a   1.000
_cell.length_b   1.000
_cell.length_c   1.000
_cell.angle_alpha   90.00
_cell.angle_beta   90.00
_cell.angle_gamma   90.00
#
_symmetry.space_group_name_H-M   'P 1'
#
loop_
_entity.id
_entity.type
_entity.pdbx_description
1 polymer ?
#
loop_
_entity_poly.entity_id
_entity_poly.type
_entity_poly.pdbx_seq_one_letter_code
_entity_poly.pdbx_strand_id
1 'polypeptide(L)'
;MSGPLRLSLLLLLAAVACSGELNVWFERQMLESVISQMMLLSAKNPLRPPLQAERFPIVADGHLLSGIYFNSLSRSGIVLANSINSFTVHWATASRDGLPPTRVQYKFMGLQSHNQSVLLHPRLTVPSTGFVPAAESSFQLNLQCTKRVSGVAEFEIHAVFQFSDRPEKRSLTMQHRFRKACLSAADLLKLQQKCYCRKKCKQQIKKKRRRRNHRKRQRAANSSPSRRRSDRRQQRRRRGDRRRGGKKGRNSRQRRREAAATLGRGGGELRRRRSARRSADGSCRAQPSDCQQRG
;
A
#
# COMPACT_ATOMS: atom_id res chain seq x y z
N MET A 1 -18.54 2.55 58.88
CA MET A 1 -19.31 1.48 58.20
C MET A 1 -18.99 1.55 56.71
N SER A 2 -17.96 0.81 56.29
CA SER A 2 -17.32 0.99 54.99
C SER A 2 -17.40 -0.31 54.18
N GLY A 3 -18.52 -0.45 53.46
CA GLY A 3 -18.62 -1.08 52.15
C GLY A 3 -18.17 -2.53 51.95
N PRO A 4 -19.07 -3.53 52.05
CA PRO A 4 -18.89 -4.85 51.44
C PRO A 4 -18.82 -4.80 49.89
N LEU A 5 -19.09 -3.64 49.28
CA LEU A 5 -19.15 -3.43 47.83
C LEU A 5 -17.80 -3.53 47.11
N ARG A 6 -16.65 -3.39 47.81
CA ARG A 6 -15.33 -3.53 47.18
C ARG A 6 -14.91 -4.98 46.97
N LEU A 7 -15.35 -5.89 47.84
CA LEU A 7 -15.09 -7.33 47.70
C LEU A 7 -15.93 -7.95 46.59
N SER A 8 -17.19 -7.52 46.44
CA SER A 8 -18.07 -7.98 45.35
C SER A 8 -17.58 -7.55 43.97
N LEU A 9 -16.96 -6.37 43.85
CA LEU A 9 -16.38 -5.90 42.57
C LEU A 9 -15.08 -6.64 42.21
N LEU A 10 -14.25 -6.98 43.21
CA LEU A 10 -13.06 -7.81 43.02
C LEU A 10 -13.42 -9.28 42.72
N LEU A 11 -14.50 -9.81 43.29
CA LEU A 11 -15.05 -11.12 42.94
C LEU A 11 -15.73 -11.13 41.56
N LEU A 12 -16.37 -10.03 41.13
CA LEU A 12 -16.87 -9.88 39.75
C LEU A 12 -15.75 -9.72 38.72
N LEU A 13 -14.63 -9.10 39.09
CA LEU A 13 -13.42 -9.03 38.26
C LEU A 13 -12.64 -10.37 38.27
N ALA A 14 -12.68 -11.14 39.35
CA ALA A 14 -12.12 -12.50 39.41
C ALA A 14 -13.05 -13.57 38.79
N ALA A 15 -14.35 -13.29 38.67
CA ALA A 15 -15.32 -14.12 37.95
C ALA A 15 -15.24 -13.94 36.43
N VAL A 16 -14.46 -12.96 35.94
CA VAL A 16 -13.82 -13.05 34.61
C VAL A 16 -12.63 -14.01 34.74
N ALA A 17 -12.89 -15.21 35.26
CA ALA A 17 -11.94 -16.29 35.25
C ALA A 17 -11.81 -16.73 33.79
N CYS A 18 -10.72 -16.29 33.16
CA CYS A 18 -10.26 -16.67 31.82
C CYS A 18 -10.69 -18.09 31.46
N SER A 19 -11.74 -18.20 30.64
CA SER A 19 -12.19 -19.45 30.06
C SER A 19 -11.33 -19.72 28.83
N GLY A 20 -10.26 -20.50 29.01
CA GLY A 20 -9.38 -20.95 27.94
C GLY A 20 -10.11 -21.89 26.96
N GLU A 21 -10.91 -21.32 26.06
CA GLU A 21 -11.79 -22.06 25.16
C GLU A 21 -11.30 -21.98 23.71
N LEU A 22 -11.70 -20.95 22.97
CA LEU A 22 -11.36 -20.74 21.56
C LEU A 22 -10.93 -19.30 21.36
N ASN A 23 -9.77 -19.13 20.75
CA ASN A 23 -9.28 -17.83 20.30
C ASN A 23 -9.14 -17.87 18.77
N VAL A 24 -9.69 -16.87 18.09
CA VAL A 24 -9.55 -16.67 16.65
C VAL A 24 -9.23 -15.21 16.41
N TRP A 25 -8.15 -14.91 15.70
CA TRP A 25 -7.70 -13.53 15.49
C TRP A 25 -6.99 -13.34 14.15
N PHE A 26 -6.83 -12.06 13.81
CA PHE A 26 -6.00 -11.61 12.71
C PHE A 26 -4.72 -10.96 13.22
N GLU A 27 -3.65 -11.09 12.46
CA GLU A 27 -2.44 -10.28 12.68
C GLU A 27 -2.70 -8.81 12.32
N ARG A 28 -2.07 -7.92 13.10
CA ARG A 28 -2.11 -6.49 12.85
C ARG A 28 -1.67 -6.08 11.46
N GLN A 29 -0.57 -6.66 10.97
CA GLN A 29 0.01 -6.29 9.67
C GLN A 29 -0.99 -6.53 8.53
N MET A 30 -1.78 -7.60 8.63
CA MET A 30 -2.80 -7.93 7.65
C MET A 30 -3.93 -6.90 7.66
N LEU A 31 -4.43 -6.53 8.85
CA LEU A 31 -5.49 -5.52 8.96
C LEU A 31 -4.99 -4.13 8.57
N GLU A 32 -3.75 -3.77 8.91
CA GLU A 32 -3.14 -2.52 8.46
C GLU A 32 -2.97 -2.47 6.95
N SER A 33 -2.61 -3.59 6.31
CA SER A 33 -2.56 -3.67 4.84
C SER A 33 -3.94 -3.48 4.22
N VAL A 34 -4.97 -4.14 4.77
CA VAL A 34 -6.37 -4.01 4.35
C VAL A 34 -6.86 -2.57 4.52
N ILE A 35 -6.73 -2.01 5.71
CA ILE A 35 -7.18 -0.66 6.05
C ILE A 35 -6.39 0.38 5.24
N SER A 36 -5.08 0.24 5.11
CA SER A 36 -4.26 1.16 4.31
C SER A 36 -4.68 1.15 2.84
N GLN A 37 -4.97 -0.02 2.28
CA GLN A 37 -5.43 -0.14 0.90
C GLN A 37 -6.87 0.36 0.70
N MET A 38 -7.72 0.25 1.73
CA MET A 38 -9.09 0.77 1.72
C MET A 38 -9.18 2.28 1.93
N MET A 39 -8.36 2.84 2.83
CA MET A 39 -8.25 4.28 3.08
C MET A 39 -7.76 5.06 1.85
N LEU A 40 -7.12 4.37 0.92
CA LEU A 40 -6.74 4.91 -0.39
C LEU A 40 -7.91 4.93 -1.38
N LEU A 41 -8.95 4.12 -1.16
CA LEU A 41 -10.15 4.03 -2.01
C LEU A 41 -11.32 4.86 -1.47
N SER A 42 -11.41 5.09 -0.16
CA SER A 42 -12.47 5.90 0.47
C SER A 42 -11.95 7.28 0.91
N ALA A 43 -12.32 8.32 0.16
CA ALA A 43 -11.98 9.72 0.49
C ALA A 43 -12.85 10.32 1.61
N LYS A 44 -13.81 9.56 2.18
CA LYS A 44 -14.73 10.03 3.20
C LYS A 44 -14.60 9.19 4.46
N ASN A 45 -14.18 9.86 5.54
CA ASN A 45 -14.04 9.40 6.92
C ASN A 45 -12.89 8.41 7.21
N PRO A 46 -11.80 8.87 7.84
CA PRO A 46 -10.82 7.97 8.43
C PRO A 46 -11.44 7.33 9.67
N LEU A 47 -11.95 6.11 9.53
CA LEU A 47 -12.05 5.20 10.67
C LEU A 47 -10.62 4.98 11.15
N ARG A 48 -10.17 5.75 12.15
CA ARG A 48 -8.93 5.50 12.88
C ARG A 48 -9.22 4.34 13.82
N PRO A 49 -8.70 3.13 13.56
CA PRO A 49 -8.76 2.09 14.57
C PRO A 49 -7.80 2.46 15.70
N PRO A 50 -8.05 2.05 16.95
CA PRO A 50 -7.03 2.02 17.97
C PRO A 50 -6.04 0.90 17.60
N LEU A 51 -5.10 1.18 16.69
CA LEU A 51 -4.08 0.25 16.17
C LEU A 51 -2.95 -0.02 17.20
N GLN A 52 -3.23 0.05 18.50
CA GLN A 52 -2.23 -0.25 19.54
C GLN A 52 -2.14 -1.76 19.85
N ALA A 53 -3.13 -2.57 19.45
CA ALA A 53 -3.14 -4.01 19.68
C ALA A 53 -2.36 -4.77 18.59
N GLU A 54 -1.49 -5.72 18.98
CA GLU A 54 -0.74 -6.59 18.06
C GLU A 54 -1.62 -7.64 17.37
N ARG A 55 -2.70 -8.05 18.04
CA ARG A 55 -3.66 -9.06 17.58
C ARG A 55 -5.05 -8.43 17.50
N PHE A 56 -5.81 -8.76 16.47
CA PHE A 56 -7.20 -8.34 16.29
C PHE A 56 -8.12 -9.53 16.53
N PRO A 57 -8.61 -9.72 17.77
CA PRO A 57 -9.42 -10.88 18.12
C PRO A 57 -10.82 -10.78 17.49
N ILE A 58 -11.22 -11.86 16.82
CA ILE A 58 -12.57 -12.11 16.29
C ILE A 58 -13.38 -12.90 17.32
N VAL A 59 -12.75 -13.94 17.87
CA VAL A 59 -13.27 -14.74 18.97
C VAL A 59 -12.23 -14.69 20.06
N ALA A 60 -12.64 -14.35 21.27
CA ALA A 60 -11.80 -14.43 22.46
C ALA A 60 -12.51 -15.29 23.50
N ASP A 61 -11.80 -16.26 24.05
CA ASP A 61 -12.28 -17.13 25.12
C ASP A 61 -13.64 -17.78 24.83
N GLY A 62 -13.86 -18.20 23.57
CA GLY A 62 -15.12 -18.83 23.14
C GLY A 62 -16.29 -17.86 22.92
N HIS A 63 -16.06 -16.56 23.04
CA HIS A 63 -17.05 -15.51 22.77
C HIS A 63 -16.74 -14.78 21.46
N LEU A 64 -17.73 -14.66 20.59
CA LEU A 64 -17.61 -13.81 19.41
C LEU A 64 -17.50 -12.36 19.88
N LEU A 65 -16.33 -11.77 19.68
CA LEU A 65 -16.18 -10.34 19.85
C LEU A 65 -16.86 -9.70 18.66
N SER A 66 -18.12 -9.30 18.84
CA SER A 66 -18.85 -8.41 17.93
C SER A 66 -18.17 -7.03 17.94
N GLY A 67 -16.92 -6.98 17.48
CA GLY A 67 -16.17 -5.76 17.30
C GLY A 67 -16.81 -4.99 16.17
N ILE A 68 -17.07 -3.71 16.43
CA ILE A 68 -17.52 -2.69 15.48
C ILE A 68 -16.84 -2.86 14.11
N TYR A 69 -15.59 -3.34 14.06
CA TYR A 69 -14.83 -3.61 12.84
C TYR A 69 -15.39 -4.71 11.94
N PHE A 70 -15.75 -5.91 12.40
CA PHE A 70 -16.16 -7.00 11.49
C PHE A 70 -17.60 -6.80 10.98
N ASN A 71 -18.45 -6.27 11.86
CA ASN A 71 -19.79 -5.81 11.48
C ASN A 71 -19.73 -4.54 10.62
N SER A 72 -18.74 -3.65 10.81
CA SER A 72 -18.50 -2.57 9.86
C SER A 72 -17.96 -3.12 8.54
N LEU A 73 -16.91 -3.93 8.49
CA LEU A 73 -16.41 -4.50 7.23
C LEU A 73 -17.51 -5.17 6.39
N SER A 74 -18.45 -5.84 7.05
CA SER A 74 -19.62 -6.44 6.38
C SER A 74 -20.75 -5.45 6.05
N ARG A 75 -21.14 -4.52 6.95
CA ARG A 75 -22.29 -3.59 6.75
C ARG A 75 -21.93 -2.22 6.19
N SER A 76 -20.72 -1.74 6.44
CA SER A 76 -20.16 -0.42 6.11
C SER A 76 -19.84 -0.23 4.62
N GLY A 77 -20.14 -1.21 3.77
CA GLY A 77 -19.87 -1.15 2.34
C GLY A 77 -18.38 -1.18 1.98
N ILE A 78 -17.54 -1.69 2.89
CA ILE A 78 -16.11 -1.79 2.68
C ILE A 78 -15.80 -2.85 1.61
N VAL A 79 -14.99 -2.47 0.62
CA VAL A 79 -14.60 -3.33 -0.49
C VAL A 79 -13.10 -3.65 -0.39
N LEU A 80 -12.78 -4.94 -0.28
CA LEU A 80 -11.41 -5.44 -0.30
C LEU A 80 -10.77 -5.15 -1.66
N ALA A 81 -9.55 -4.61 -1.66
CA ALA A 81 -8.86 -4.24 -2.89
C ALA A 81 -8.47 -5.47 -3.73
N ASN A 82 -8.28 -5.26 -5.03
CA ASN A 82 -7.86 -6.30 -5.98
C ASN A 82 -6.52 -6.96 -5.60
N SER A 83 -5.62 -6.21 -4.97
CA SER A 83 -4.33 -6.72 -4.49
C SER A 83 -4.44 -7.77 -3.38
N ILE A 84 -5.56 -7.81 -2.66
CA ILE A 84 -5.73 -8.64 -1.47
C ILE A 84 -6.29 -10.00 -1.87
N ASN A 85 -5.43 -10.97 -2.11
CA ASN A 85 -5.85 -12.30 -2.59
C ASN A 85 -5.89 -13.37 -1.51
N SER A 86 -5.32 -13.11 -0.33
CA SER A 86 -5.35 -14.04 0.78
C SER A 86 -5.33 -13.31 2.12
N PHE A 87 -5.88 -13.97 3.14
CA PHE A 87 -5.83 -13.57 4.53
C PHE A 87 -5.35 -14.72 5.39
N THR A 88 -4.50 -14.44 6.36
CA THR A 88 -4.10 -15.43 7.36
C THR A 88 -4.95 -15.25 8.60
N VAL A 89 -5.68 -16.29 8.98
CA VAL A 89 -6.45 -16.36 10.22
C VAL A 89 -5.67 -17.23 11.19
N HIS A 90 -5.47 -16.74 12.40
CA HIS A 90 -4.86 -17.50 13.48
C HIS A 90 -5.94 -18.01 14.42
N TRP A 91 -5.74 -19.22 14.92
CA TRP A 91 -6.64 -19.83 15.88
C TRP A 91 -5.89 -20.75 16.83
N ALA A 92 -6.45 -20.91 18.02
CA ALA A 92 -5.98 -21.85 19.03
C ALA A 92 -7.11 -22.16 19.98
N THR A 93 -7.14 -23.39 20.49
CA THR A 93 -7.87 -23.67 21.72
C THR A 93 -6.90 -23.55 22.88
N ALA A 94 -7.17 -22.68 23.84
CA ALA A 94 -6.22 -22.48 24.94
C ALA A 94 -6.10 -23.78 25.77
N SER A 95 -4.87 -24.22 26.00
CA SER A 95 -4.55 -25.22 27.01
C SER A 95 -4.20 -24.48 28.29
N ARG A 96 -4.88 -24.78 29.40
CA ARG A 96 -4.51 -24.26 30.71
C ARG A 96 -3.47 -25.19 31.33
N ASP A 97 -2.54 -24.65 32.12
CA ASP A 97 -1.60 -25.47 32.89
C ASP A 97 -2.39 -26.47 33.75
N GLY A 98 -2.19 -27.77 33.47
CA GLY A 98 -2.82 -28.88 34.20
C GLY A 98 -4.21 -29.33 33.72
N LEU A 99 -4.82 -28.72 32.70
CA LEU A 99 -6.11 -29.17 32.12
C LEU A 99 -5.96 -29.54 30.64
N PRO A 100 -6.65 -30.61 30.18
CA PRO A 100 -6.66 -30.94 28.75
C PRO A 100 -7.27 -29.79 27.94
N PRO A 101 -6.75 -29.51 26.73
CA PRO A 101 -7.27 -28.45 25.88
C PRO A 101 -8.71 -28.75 25.46
N THR A 102 -9.55 -27.71 25.45
CA THR A 102 -10.93 -27.82 25.01
C THR A 102 -11.00 -28.27 23.54
N ARG A 103 -11.64 -29.41 23.28
CA ARG A 103 -11.85 -29.92 21.91
C ARG A 103 -12.97 -29.15 21.22
N VAL A 104 -12.57 -28.29 20.30
CA VAL A 104 -13.47 -27.51 19.47
C VAL A 104 -13.49 -28.07 18.06
N GLN A 105 -14.64 -28.58 17.63
CA GLN A 105 -14.87 -28.98 16.25
C GLN A 105 -15.30 -27.75 15.44
N TYR A 106 -14.72 -27.53 14.27
CA TYR A 106 -15.15 -26.48 13.35
C TYR A 106 -15.81 -27.08 12.11
N LYS A 107 -16.75 -26.32 11.54
CA LYS A 107 -17.40 -26.60 10.26
C LYS A 107 -17.64 -25.30 9.49
N PHE A 108 -16.99 -25.17 8.35
CA PHE A 108 -17.26 -24.13 7.37
C PHE A 108 -18.46 -24.56 6.51
N MET A 109 -19.63 -24.03 6.83
CA MET A 109 -20.89 -24.33 6.15
C MET A 109 -21.03 -23.62 4.81
N GLY A 110 -20.38 -22.47 4.63
CA GLY A 110 -20.51 -21.68 3.41
C GLY A 110 -19.25 -20.87 3.11
N LEU A 111 -18.67 -21.12 1.93
CA LEU A 111 -17.64 -20.29 1.31
C LEU A 111 -18.13 -19.95 -0.09
N GLN A 112 -19.05 -19.00 -0.17
CA GLN A 112 -19.78 -18.73 -1.41
C GLN A 112 -19.38 -17.39 -2.01
N SER A 113 -19.06 -17.34 -3.30
CA SER A 113 -19.14 -16.08 -4.04
C SER A 113 -20.50 -15.96 -4.71
N HIS A 114 -21.12 -14.79 -4.60
CA HIS A 114 -22.39 -14.47 -5.26
C HIS A 114 -22.20 -14.08 -6.73
N ASN A 115 -20.96 -13.87 -7.19
CA ASN A 115 -20.67 -13.57 -8.60
C ASN A 115 -19.39 -14.27 -9.07
N GLN A 116 -19.57 -15.52 -9.52
CA GLN A 116 -18.48 -16.39 -9.99
C GLN A 116 -17.83 -15.93 -11.30
N SER A 117 -18.46 -15.00 -12.04
CA SER A 117 -17.82 -14.41 -13.22
C SER A 117 -16.66 -13.47 -12.85
N VAL A 118 -16.70 -12.90 -11.64
CA VAL A 118 -15.73 -11.92 -11.12
C VAL A 118 -14.80 -12.55 -10.07
N LEU A 119 -15.35 -13.32 -9.13
CA LEU A 119 -14.62 -13.89 -7.99
C LEU A 119 -14.97 -15.36 -7.83
N LEU A 120 -13.97 -16.24 -7.76
CA LEU A 120 -14.20 -17.65 -7.47
C LEU A 120 -14.66 -17.85 -6.01
N HIS A 121 -15.26 -19.00 -5.72
CA HIS A 121 -15.54 -19.40 -4.33
C HIS A 121 -14.27 -19.29 -3.47
N PRO A 122 -14.36 -18.66 -2.28
CA PRO A 122 -13.24 -18.61 -1.35
C PRO A 122 -12.74 -20.01 -1.01
N ARG A 123 -11.42 -20.16 -0.90
CA ARG A 123 -10.78 -21.44 -0.58
C ARG A 123 -10.01 -21.35 0.73
N LEU A 124 -10.03 -22.42 1.51
CA LEU A 124 -9.25 -22.54 2.74
C LEU A 124 -8.06 -23.47 2.50
N THR A 125 -6.98 -23.26 3.26
CA THR A 125 -5.85 -24.22 3.32
C THR A 125 -6.10 -25.37 4.30
N VAL A 126 -7.20 -25.31 5.04
CA VAL A 126 -7.68 -26.35 5.96
C VAL A 126 -8.94 -27.01 5.38
N PRO A 127 -9.27 -28.24 5.78
CA PRO A 127 -10.52 -28.88 5.36
C PRO A 127 -11.74 -28.06 5.81
N SER A 128 -12.90 -28.32 5.21
CA SER A 128 -14.16 -27.64 5.59
C SER A 128 -14.65 -28.04 6.98
N THR A 129 -14.22 -29.19 7.50
CA THR A 129 -14.54 -29.69 8.83
C THR A 129 -13.30 -30.27 9.48
N GLY A 130 -13.14 -30.05 10.78
CA GLY A 130 -12.03 -30.62 11.54
C GLY A 130 -12.05 -30.16 12.99
N PHE A 131 -10.94 -30.33 13.68
CA PHE A 131 -10.74 -29.84 15.04
C PHE A 131 -9.77 -28.66 15.05
N VAL A 132 -10.09 -27.65 15.86
CA VAL A 132 -9.18 -26.54 16.12
C VAL A 132 -8.01 -27.09 16.94
N PRO A 133 -6.75 -26.82 16.57
CA PRO A 133 -5.61 -27.34 17.30
C PRO A 133 -5.40 -26.63 18.64
N ALA A 134 -4.83 -27.38 19.59
CA ALA A 134 -4.44 -26.87 20.91
C ALA A 134 -3.28 -25.88 20.85
N ALA A 135 -2.31 -26.14 19.97
CA ALA A 135 -1.25 -25.19 19.69
C ALA A 135 -1.75 -24.07 18.78
N GLU A 136 -1.14 -22.88 18.92
CA GLU A 136 -1.35 -21.78 17.98
C GLU A 136 -1.03 -22.24 16.56
N SER A 137 -2.00 -22.07 15.66
CA SER A 137 -1.83 -22.38 14.25
C SER A 137 -2.54 -21.34 13.39
N SER A 138 -2.32 -21.43 12.08
CA SER A 138 -2.96 -20.52 11.14
C SER A 138 -3.45 -21.25 9.90
N PHE A 139 -4.44 -20.66 9.25
CA PHE A 139 -4.90 -21.08 7.93
C PHE A 139 -5.09 -19.85 7.04
N GLN A 140 -5.02 -20.07 5.73
CA GLN A 140 -5.23 -19.01 4.76
C GLN A 140 -6.61 -19.12 4.11
N LEU A 141 -7.28 -17.98 4.04
CA LEU A 141 -8.48 -17.77 3.23
C LEU A 141 -8.07 -17.10 1.92
N ASN A 142 -8.20 -17.82 0.82
CA ASN A 142 -7.84 -17.39 -0.52
C ASN A 142 -9.05 -16.86 -1.28
N LEU A 143 -8.90 -15.64 -1.83
CA LEU A 143 -9.89 -14.89 -2.59
C LEU A 143 -9.40 -14.67 -4.01
N GLN A 144 -9.65 -15.65 -4.88
CA GLN A 144 -9.12 -15.62 -6.25
C GLN A 144 -10.09 -14.94 -7.21
N CYS A 145 -9.71 -13.78 -7.74
CA CYS A 145 -10.40 -13.17 -8.88
C CYS A 145 -10.24 -14.02 -10.14
N THR A 146 -11.29 -14.10 -10.97
CA THR A 146 -11.23 -14.83 -12.25
C THR A 146 -10.32 -14.17 -13.29
N LYS A 147 -10.08 -12.86 -13.14
CA LYS A 147 -9.35 -12.00 -14.09
C LYS A 147 -9.99 -11.89 -15.46
N ARG A 148 -11.24 -12.36 -15.64
CA ARG A 148 -11.99 -12.25 -16.89
C ARG A 148 -12.72 -10.91 -16.97
N VAL A 149 -13.44 -10.57 -15.91
CA VAL A 149 -14.28 -9.38 -15.82
C VAL A 149 -13.83 -8.54 -14.63
N SER A 150 -13.77 -7.22 -14.81
CA SER A 150 -13.56 -6.26 -13.72
C SER A 150 -14.88 -6.00 -13.00
N GLY A 151 -14.86 -5.97 -11.68
CA GLY A 151 -16.07 -5.71 -10.91
C GLY A 151 -15.87 -5.87 -9.41
N VAL A 152 -16.94 -5.65 -8.65
CA VAL A 152 -16.99 -5.95 -7.22
C VAL A 152 -17.89 -7.17 -7.04
N ALA A 153 -17.40 -8.18 -6.34
CA ALA A 153 -18.16 -9.39 -6.03
C ALA A 153 -18.35 -9.51 -4.52
N GLU A 154 -19.54 -9.94 -4.13
CA GLU A 154 -19.84 -10.33 -2.76
C GLU A 154 -19.46 -11.79 -2.53
N PHE A 155 -18.99 -12.08 -1.31
CA PHE A 155 -18.77 -13.44 -0.85
C PHE A 155 -19.13 -13.58 0.63
N GLU A 156 -19.52 -14.79 1.02
CA GLU A 156 -19.95 -15.13 2.37
C GLU A 156 -19.00 -16.16 2.99
N ILE A 157 -18.71 -15.96 4.28
CA ILE A 157 -18.04 -16.92 5.14
C ILE A 157 -19.02 -17.29 6.25
N HIS A 158 -19.38 -18.57 6.31
CA HIS A 158 -20.20 -19.14 7.36
C HIS A 158 -19.44 -20.30 8.02
N ALA A 159 -19.10 -20.14 9.30
CA ALA A 159 -18.41 -21.12 10.11
C ALA A 159 -19.16 -21.36 11.43
N VAL A 160 -19.17 -22.62 11.88
CA VAL A 160 -19.73 -23.04 13.16
C VAL A 160 -18.63 -23.74 13.95
N PHE A 161 -18.47 -23.37 15.21
CA PHE A 161 -17.57 -24.01 16.17
C PHE A 161 -18.42 -24.69 17.25
N GLN A 162 -18.16 -25.97 17.52
CA GLN A 162 -18.87 -26.80 18.48
C GLN A 162 -17.90 -27.23 19.58
N PHE A 163 -18.27 -26.97 20.83
CA PHE A 163 -17.45 -27.29 22.01
C PHE A 163 -17.87 -28.67 22.52
N SER A 164 -16.97 -29.66 22.44
CA SER A 164 -17.31 -31.07 22.66
C SER A 164 -17.28 -31.48 24.13
N ASP A 165 -16.47 -30.78 24.94
CA ASP A 165 -16.08 -31.23 26.28
C ASP A 165 -16.93 -30.62 27.42
N ARG A 166 -18.04 -29.95 27.08
CA ARG A 166 -18.94 -29.31 28.06
C ARG A 166 -20.27 -30.09 28.15
N PRO A 167 -20.87 -30.19 29.35
CA PRO A 167 -22.18 -30.84 29.53
C PRO A 167 -23.29 -30.11 28.77
N GLU A 168 -23.14 -28.79 28.58
CA GLU A 168 -23.96 -28.00 27.68
C GLU A 168 -23.28 -27.94 26.31
N LYS A 169 -23.96 -28.47 25.29
CA LYS A 169 -23.54 -28.36 23.88
C LYS A 169 -23.57 -26.89 23.45
N ARG A 170 -22.48 -26.17 23.71
CA ARG A 170 -22.29 -24.78 23.26
C ARG A 170 -21.84 -24.80 21.80
N SER A 171 -22.40 -23.91 21.00
CA SER A 171 -21.91 -23.65 19.64
C SER A 171 -21.75 -22.15 19.40
N LEU A 172 -20.78 -21.80 18.58
CA LEU A 172 -20.50 -20.44 18.14
C LEU A 172 -20.64 -20.39 16.62
N THR A 173 -21.55 -19.54 16.13
CA THR A 173 -21.75 -19.35 14.70
C THR A 173 -21.20 -18.00 14.27
N MET A 174 -20.37 -18.01 13.22
CA MET A 174 -19.80 -16.84 12.58
C MET A 174 -20.30 -16.79 11.14
N GLN A 175 -21.10 -15.78 10.81
CA GLN A 175 -21.63 -15.57 9.45
C GLN A 175 -21.41 -14.12 9.02
N HIS A 176 -20.59 -13.92 7.99
CA HIS A 176 -20.28 -12.58 7.50
C HIS A 176 -20.23 -12.53 5.98
N ARG A 177 -20.73 -11.43 5.43
CA ARG A 177 -20.65 -11.08 4.01
C ARG A 177 -19.63 -10.00 3.79
N PHE A 178 -18.84 -10.15 2.74
CA PHE A 178 -17.77 -9.23 2.36
C PHE A 178 -17.86 -8.89 0.89
N ARG A 179 -17.21 -7.79 0.51
CA ARG A 179 -17.08 -7.35 -0.88
C ARG A 179 -15.62 -7.34 -1.28
N LYS A 180 -15.32 -7.78 -2.51
CA LYS A 180 -13.97 -7.71 -3.08
C LYS A 180 -14.01 -7.13 -4.48
N ALA A 181 -13.16 -6.14 -4.72
CA ALA A 181 -12.87 -5.60 -6.04
C ALA A 181 -11.90 -6.53 -6.77
N CYS A 182 -12.20 -6.79 -8.04
CA CYS A 182 -11.40 -7.60 -8.95
C CYS A 182 -11.20 -6.84 -10.26
N LEU A 183 -10.03 -7.00 -10.86
CA LEU A 183 -9.70 -6.44 -12.17
C LEU A 183 -9.53 -7.57 -13.19
N SER A 184 -10.02 -7.33 -14.41
CA SER A 184 -9.69 -8.12 -15.58
C SER A 184 -8.19 -8.05 -15.89
N ALA A 185 -7.66 -9.04 -16.60
CA ALA A 185 -6.27 -9.02 -17.05
C ALA A 185 -5.94 -7.76 -17.87
N ALA A 186 -6.86 -7.33 -18.73
CA ALA A 186 -6.71 -6.13 -19.54
C ALA A 186 -6.64 -4.84 -18.69
N ASP A 187 -7.53 -4.71 -17.70
CA ASP A 187 -7.54 -3.52 -16.84
C ASP A 187 -6.38 -3.50 -15.86
N LEU A 188 -5.92 -4.67 -15.38
CA LEU A 188 -4.71 -4.79 -14.60
C LEU A 188 -3.48 -4.30 -15.40
N LEU A 189 -3.38 -4.67 -16.68
CA LEU A 189 -2.29 -4.22 -17.54
C LEU A 189 -2.35 -2.70 -17.80
N LYS A 190 -3.53 -2.15 -18.07
CA LYS A 190 -3.74 -0.70 -18.18
C LYS A 190 -3.33 0.03 -16.91
N LEU A 191 -3.69 -0.51 -15.73
CA LEU A 191 -3.32 0.04 -14.44
C LEU A 191 -1.80 0.05 -14.26
N GLN A 192 -1.13 -1.08 -14.52
CA GLN A 192 0.33 -1.19 -14.46
C GLN A 192 1.03 -0.19 -15.39
N GLN A 193 0.51 -0.02 -16.61
CA GLN A 193 1.06 0.93 -17.58
C GLN A 193 0.89 2.38 -17.09
N LYS A 194 -0.30 2.76 -16.59
CA LYS A 194 -0.53 4.08 -15.99
C LYS A 194 0.46 4.36 -14.85
N CYS A 195 0.69 3.37 -14.00
CA CYS A 195 1.59 3.49 -12.87
C CYS A 195 3.07 3.62 -13.27
N TYR A 196 3.49 2.86 -14.27
CA TYR A 196 4.82 2.99 -14.86
C TYR A 196 5.05 4.38 -15.47
N CYS A 197 4.10 4.86 -16.27
CA CYS A 197 4.15 6.20 -16.88
C CYS A 197 4.25 7.29 -15.81
N ARG A 198 3.47 7.18 -14.73
CA ARG A 198 3.50 8.13 -13.63
C ARG A 198 4.82 8.14 -12.87
N LYS A 199 5.42 6.97 -12.61
CA LYS A 199 6.75 6.86 -11.97
C LYS A 199 7.80 7.57 -12.82
N LYS A 200 7.80 7.34 -14.14
CA LYS A 200 8.68 8.05 -15.08
C LYS A 200 8.44 9.56 -15.08
N CYS A 201 7.18 10.00 -15.12
CA CYS A 201 6.83 11.42 -15.10
C CYS A 201 7.34 12.11 -13.82
N LYS A 202 7.11 11.52 -12.64
CA LYS A 202 7.65 12.01 -11.35
C LYS A 202 9.17 12.12 -11.37
N GLN A 203 9.87 11.11 -11.92
CA GLN A 203 11.34 11.15 -12.05
C GLN A 203 11.82 12.29 -12.96
N GLN A 204 11.15 12.51 -14.09
CA GLN A 204 11.48 13.62 -14.99
C GLN A 204 11.26 14.98 -14.34
N ILE A 205 10.16 15.17 -13.61
CA ILE A 205 9.88 16.40 -12.85
C ILE A 205 10.99 16.63 -11.80
N LYS A 206 11.35 15.60 -11.03
CA LYS A 206 12.45 15.68 -10.05
C LYS A 206 13.79 16.07 -10.71
N LYS A 207 14.13 15.47 -11.87
CA LYS A 207 15.34 15.79 -12.63
C LYS A 207 15.33 17.23 -13.16
N LYS A 208 14.20 17.70 -13.71
CA LYS A 208 14.02 19.09 -14.15
C LYS A 208 14.18 20.07 -12.98
N ARG A 209 13.58 19.77 -11.82
CA ARG A 209 13.71 20.60 -10.60
C ARG A 209 15.16 20.67 -10.10
N ARG A 210 15.87 19.53 -10.03
CA ARG A 210 17.31 19.49 -9.67
C ARG A 210 18.16 20.34 -10.63
N ARG A 211 17.95 20.23 -11.94
CA ARG A 211 18.66 21.05 -12.95
C ARG A 211 18.38 22.55 -12.79
N ARG A 212 17.13 22.95 -12.53
CA ARG A 212 16.78 24.35 -12.27
C ARG A 212 17.47 24.88 -11.00
N ASN A 213 17.45 24.11 -9.92
CA ASN A 213 18.12 24.48 -8.66
C ASN A 213 19.64 24.58 -8.83
N HIS A 214 20.25 23.65 -9.54
CA HIS A 214 21.69 23.70 -9.83
C HIS A 214 22.05 24.95 -10.65
N ARG A 215 21.30 25.27 -11.70
CA ARG A 215 21.49 26.51 -12.47
C ARG A 215 21.31 27.77 -11.61
N LYS A 216 20.33 27.78 -10.69
CA LYS A 216 20.14 28.90 -9.75
C LYS A 216 21.35 29.07 -8.83
N ARG A 217 21.89 27.97 -8.29
CA ARG A 217 23.13 27.98 -7.47
C ARG A 217 24.35 28.44 -8.27
N GLN A 218 24.52 27.97 -9.52
CA GLN A 218 25.60 28.43 -10.39
C GLN A 218 25.50 29.92 -10.69
N ARG A 219 24.30 30.44 -10.97
CA ARG A 219 24.07 31.88 -11.16
C ARG A 219 24.45 32.67 -9.91
N ALA A 220 24.00 32.23 -8.74
CA ALA A 220 24.34 32.86 -7.46
C ALA A 220 25.87 32.91 -7.22
N ALA A 221 26.56 31.79 -7.44
CA ALA A 221 28.02 31.70 -7.32
C ALA A 221 28.77 32.59 -8.35
N ASN A 222 28.23 32.72 -9.56
CA ASN A 222 28.80 33.61 -10.59
C ASN A 222 28.52 35.09 -10.30
N SER A 223 27.44 35.40 -9.59
CA SER A 223 27.13 36.77 -9.14
C SER A 223 27.82 37.16 -7.83
N SER A 224 28.53 36.24 -7.16
CA SER A 224 29.22 36.54 -5.91
C SER A 224 30.30 37.63 -6.08
N PRO A 225 30.39 38.62 -5.16
CA PRO A 225 31.33 39.73 -5.25
C PRO A 225 32.80 39.30 -5.38
N SER A 226 33.20 38.20 -4.72
CA SER A 226 34.58 37.69 -4.77
C SER A 226 34.97 37.19 -6.17
N ARG A 227 34.03 36.52 -6.87
CA ARG A 227 34.25 36.02 -8.24
C ARG A 227 34.30 37.17 -9.25
N ARG A 228 33.41 38.16 -9.12
CA ARG A 228 33.46 39.41 -9.92
C ARG A 228 34.77 40.18 -9.72
N ARG A 229 35.31 40.22 -8.49
CA ARG A 229 36.62 40.83 -8.21
C ARG A 229 37.77 40.06 -8.88
N SER A 230 37.73 38.72 -8.85
CA SER A 230 38.73 37.86 -9.51
C SER A 230 38.73 38.04 -11.04
N ASP A 231 37.55 38.03 -11.68
CA ASP A 231 37.42 38.26 -13.14
C ASP A 231 37.90 39.65 -13.55
N ARG A 232 37.58 40.70 -12.77
CA ARG A 232 38.14 42.05 -12.99
C ARG A 232 39.66 42.05 -12.88
N ARG A 233 40.23 41.31 -11.93
CA ARG A 233 41.69 41.18 -11.74
C ARG A 233 42.34 40.47 -12.93
N GLN A 234 41.75 39.37 -13.42
CA GLN A 234 42.21 38.66 -14.62
C GLN A 234 42.07 39.50 -15.90
N GLN A 235 40.96 40.24 -16.08
CA GLN A 235 40.80 41.15 -17.21
C GLN A 235 41.82 42.28 -17.19
N ARG A 236 42.18 42.81 -16.01
CA ARG A 236 43.26 43.79 -15.87
C ARG A 236 44.61 43.19 -16.25
N ARG A 237 44.94 41.96 -15.82
CA ARG A 237 46.16 41.25 -16.26
C ARG A 237 46.21 41.10 -17.79
N ARG A 238 45.15 40.58 -18.41
CA ARG A 238 45.06 40.43 -19.88
C ARG A 238 45.18 41.76 -20.63
N ARG A 239 44.64 42.86 -20.10
CA ARG A 239 44.80 44.20 -20.68
C ARG A 239 46.22 44.75 -20.50
N GLY A 240 46.86 44.47 -19.37
CA GLY A 240 48.27 44.78 -19.13
C GLY A 240 49.19 44.03 -20.08
N ASP A 241 48.95 42.73 -20.28
CA ASP A 241 49.71 41.89 -21.22
C ASP A 241 49.53 42.35 -22.67
N ARG A 242 48.32 42.80 -23.06
CA ARG A 242 48.09 43.40 -24.38
C ARG A 242 48.79 44.74 -24.59
N ARG A 243 49.01 45.52 -23.53
CA ARG A 243 49.79 46.77 -23.60
C ARG A 243 51.29 46.48 -23.68
N ARG A 244 51.77 45.36 -23.10
CA ARG A 244 53.18 44.93 -23.19
C ARG A 244 53.50 44.11 -24.45
N GLY A 245 52.51 43.45 -25.06
CA GLY A 245 52.66 42.70 -26.31
C GLY A 245 52.41 43.50 -27.59
N GLY A 246 52.33 44.83 -27.50
CA GLY A 246 52.07 45.75 -28.60
C GLY A 246 53.25 45.91 -29.57
N LYS A 247 53.84 44.81 -30.05
CA LYS A 247 54.77 44.78 -31.19
C LYS A 247 54.94 43.33 -31.67
N LYS A 248 53.91 42.77 -32.30
CA LYS A 248 54.03 41.76 -33.38
C LYS A 248 52.64 41.31 -33.84
N GLY A 249 52.44 41.34 -35.16
CA GLY A 249 51.40 40.53 -35.82
C GLY A 249 50.20 41.28 -36.37
N ARG A 250 50.42 42.18 -37.34
CA ARG A 250 49.50 42.32 -38.47
C ARG A 250 49.41 40.93 -39.14
N ASN A 251 48.31 40.18 -38.98
CA ASN A 251 47.87 39.11 -39.91
C ASN A 251 46.55 38.40 -39.53
N SER A 252 45.69 38.98 -38.70
CA SER A 252 44.43 38.34 -38.28
C SER A 252 43.21 38.63 -39.17
N ARG A 253 43.35 39.51 -40.18
CA ARG A 253 42.27 39.79 -41.15
C ARG A 253 42.14 38.75 -42.27
N GLN A 254 43.19 37.96 -42.53
CA GLN A 254 43.15 36.95 -43.59
C GLN A 254 42.45 35.64 -43.15
N ARG A 255 42.61 35.21 -41.88
CA ARG A 255 41.98 33.97 -41.36
C ARG A 255 40.47 34.04 -41.12
N ARG A 256 39.86 35.23 -41.16
CA ARG A 256 38.39 35.36 -41.01
C ARG A 256 37.62 35.13 -42.31
N ARG A 257 38.28 35.04 -43.45
CA ARG A 257 37.63 34.76 -44.74
C ARG A 257 37.55 33.26 -45.08
N GLU A 258 38.30 32.39 -44.40
CA GLU A 258 38.28 30.94 -44.67
C GLU A 258 37.31 30.15 -43.78
N ALA A 259 36.95 30.65 -42.60
CA ALA A 259 36.04 29.91 -41.68
C ALA A 259 34.54 30.09 -41.99
N ALA A 260 34.17 30.91 -42.97
CA ALA A 260 32.78 31.15 -43.37
C ALA A 260 32.28 30.16 -44.45
N ALA A 261 33.14 29.28 -44.97
CA ALA A 261 32.81 28.33 -46.02
C ALA A 261 32.35 26.94 -45.50
N THR A 262 32.31 26.69 -44.19
CA THR A 262 32.14 25.32 -43.66
C THR A 262 31.00 25.13 -42.65
N LEU A 263 29.87 25.85 -42.79
CA LEU A 263 28.67 25.57 -41.98
C LEU A 263 27.39 25.62 -42.81
N GLY A 264 27.31 24.72 -43.79
CA GLY A 264 26.07 24.32 -44.44
C GLY A 264 25.49 23.06 -43.79
N ARG A 265 24.17 23.08 -43.56
CA ARG A 265 23.26 21.94 -43.27
C ARG A 265 23.28 21.31 -41.86
N GLY A 266 22.23 21.61 -41.10
CA GLY A 266 21.85 20.85 -39.90
C GLY A 266 20.56 21.33 -39.22
N GLY A 267 19.58 21.84 -39.97
CA GLY A 267 18.40 22.53 -39.42
C GLY A 267 17.10 21.71 -39.30
N GLY A 268 17.07 20.45 -39.76
CA GLY A 268 15.81 19.69 -39.90
C GLY A 268 15.40 18.85 -38.69
N GLU A 269 16.35 18.42 -37.85
CA GLU A 269 16.10 17.34 -36.88
C GLU A 269 15.49 17.80 -35.54
N LEU A 270 15.60 19.08 -35.22
CA LEU A 270 15.11 19.65 -33.95
C LEU A 270 13.60 19.87 -33.91
N ARG A 271 12.92 19.89 -35.07
CA ARG A 271 11.46 20.10 -35.15
C ARG A 271 10.66 18.82 -34.92
N ARG A 272 11.13 17.64 -35.40
CA ARG A 272 10.45 16.35 -35.18
C ARG A 272 10.50 15.85 -33.73
N ARG A 273 11.49 16.26 -32.92
CA ARG A 273 11.56 15.93 -31.49
C ARG A 273 10.60 16.72 -30.59
N ARG A 274 9.98 17.81 -31.07
CA ARG A 274 9.01 18.60 -30.28
C ARG A 274 7.58 18.06 -30.36
N SER A 275 7.20 17.44 -31.47
CA SER A 275 5.87 16.84 -31.67
C SER A 275 5.66 15.60 -30.78
N ALA A 276 6.67 14.73 -30.67
CA ALA A 276 6.60 13.54 -29.81
C ALA A 276 6.57 13.84 -28.30
N ARG A 277 6.88 15.08 -27.88
CA ARG A 277 6.81 15.49 -26.46
C ARG A 277 5.45 16.01 -26.03
N ARG A 278 4.62 16.51 -26.96
CA ARG A 278 3.30 17.05 -26.61
C ARG A 278 2.27 15.94 -26.36
N SER A 279 2.41 14.79 -27.00
CA SER A 279 1.52 13.63 -26.80
C SER A 279 1.71 12.93 -25.44
N ALA A 280 2.80 13.21 -24.72
CA ALA A 280 3.10 12.58 -23.43
C ALA A 280 2.61 13.41 -22.20
N ASP A 281 2.31 14.69 -22.38
CA ASP A 281 1.87 15.56 -21.27
C ASP A 281 0.35 15.45 -20.97
N GLY A 282 -0.45 14.88 -21.90
CA GLY A 282 -1.90 14.77 -21.75
C GLY A 282 -2.41 13.54 -20.98
N SER A 283 -1.62 12.47 -20.83
CA SER A 283 -2.12 11.16 -20.37
C SER A 283 -1.84 10.82 -18.91
N CYS A 284 -1.24 11.74 -18.14
CA CYS A 284 -0.75 11.45 -16.78
C CYS A 284 -1.72 11.80 -15.63
N ARG A 285 -3.04 11.74 -15.85
CA ARG A 285 -4.04 11.85 -14.77
C ARG A 285 -4.47 10.45 -14.30
N ALA A 286 -3.67 9.84 -13.42
CA ALA A 286 -4.07 8.66 -12.63
C ALA A 286 -3.94 8.99 -11.14
N GLN A 287 -4.90 8.57 -10.32
CA GLN A 287 -4.96 8.94 -8.90
C GLN A 287 -3.85 8.23 -8.11
N PRO A 288 -3.32 8.83 -7.01
CA PRO A 288 -2.32 8.23 -6.10
C PRO A 288 -2.56 6.76 -5.73
N SER A 289 -3.82 6.42 -5.44
CA SER A 289 -4.30 5.13 -4.94
C SER A 289 -4.14 3.97 -5.92
N ASP A 290 -4.21 4.25 -7.22
CA ASP A 290 -4.14 3.25 -8.30
C ASP A 290 -2.81 2.47 -8.37
N CYS A 291 -1.73 3.04 -7.84
CA CYS A 291 -0.37 2.58 -8.10
C CYS A 291 0.36 1.95 -6.92
N GLN A 292 -0.33 1.76 -5.79
CA GLN A 292 0.20 1.08 -4.61
C GLN A 292 -0.16 -0.42 -4.56
N GLN A 293 -0.77 -1.00 -5.60
CA GLN A 293 -1.04 -2.45 -5.73
C GLN A 293 0.23 -3.32 -5.95
N ARG A 294 1.41 -2.83 -5.53
CA ARG A 294 2.63 -3.62 -5.36
C ARG A 294 3.03 -3.54 -3.89
N GLY A 295 2.58 -4.52 -3.13
CA GLY A 295 3.13 -4.98 -1.86
C GLY A 295 3.13 -6.48 -1.95
#